data_AF-C5CQV5-F1
#
_entry.id   AF-C5CQV5-F1
#
_cell.length_a   1.000
_cell.length_b   1.000
_cell.length_c   1.000
_cell.angle_alpha   90.00
_cell.angle_beta   90.00
_cell.angle_gamma   90.00
#
_symmetry.space_group_name_H-M   'P 1'
#
loop_
_entity.id
_entity.type
_entity.pdbx_description
1 polymer ?
#
loop_
_entity_poly.entity_id
_entity_poly.type
_entity_poly.pdbx_seq_one_letter_code
_entity_poly.pdbx_strand_id
1 'polypeptide(L)'
;MPLTFLMSLQHVPLPKKVVTPADVRHVSVLKATGLIEAEIAPALDGSGKYKNARNAIVKRITKEGMAEINRMRTEESRSKLARRL
;
A
#
# COMPACT_ATOMS: atom_id res chain seq x y z
N MET A 1 -6.29 2.49 -5.80
CA MET A 1 -6.78 1.33 -5.03
C MET A 1 -5.64 0.83 -4.15
N PRO A 2 -5.89 0.40 -2.89
CA PRO A 2 -4.83 -0.04 -1.99
C PRO A 2 -4.00 -1.21 -2.54
N LEU A 3 -4.65 -2.22 -3.14
CA LEU A 3 -3.96 -3.40 -3.66
C LEU A 3 -3.12 -3.11 -4.91
N THR A 4 -3.56 -2.20 -5.79
CA THR A 4 -2.71 -1.75 -6.92
C THR A 4 -1.48 -0.99 -6.42
N PHE A 5 -1.64 -0.21 -5.33
CA PHE A 5 -0.51 0.45 -4.68
C PHE A 5 0.46 -0.58 -4.07
N LEU A 6 -0.05 -1.62 -3.38
CA LEU A 6 0.75 -2.74 -2.87
C LEU A 6 1.58 -3.41 -3.97
N MET A 7 0.97 -3.71 -5.13
CA MET A 7 1.69 -4.27 -6.27
C MET A 7 2.78 -3.33 -6.79
N SER A 8 2.57 -2.01 -6.76
CA SER A 8 3.60 -1.05 -7.18
C SER A 8 4.82 -1.03 -6.24
N LEU A 9 4.62 -1.34 -4.95
CA LEU A 9 5.69 -1.31 -3.94
C LEU A 9 6.76 -2.39 -4.17
N GLN A 10 6.45 -3.48 -4.86
CA GLN A 10 7.43 -4.53 -5.16
C GLN A 10 8.50 -4.11 -6.17
N HIS A 11 8.25 -3.03 -6.91
CA HIS A 11 9.09 -2.57 -8.01
C HIS A 11 9.90 -1.32 -7.65
N VAL A 12 9.90 -0.94 -6.37
CA VAL A 12 10.60 0.25 -5.88
C VAL A 12 11.47 -0.12 -4.68
N PRO A 13 12.64 0.49 -4.52
CA PRO A 13 13.45 0.29 -3.33
C PRO A 13 12.71 0.80 -2.08
N LEU A 14 12.88 0.08 -0.98
CA LEU A 14 12.38 0.45 0.34
C LEU A 14 13.56 0.75 1.28
N PRO A 15 13.42 1.69 2.24
CA PRO A 15 12.21 2.41 2.60
C PRO A 15 11.78 3.48 1.57
N LYS A 16 10.46 3.63 1.37
CA LYS A 16 9.89 4.61 0.42
C LYS A 16 9.06 5.66 1.15
N LYS A 17 9.39 6.93 0.92
CA LYS A 17 8.58 8.07 1.36
C LYS A 17 7.37 8.24 0.43
N VAL A 18 6.20 8.39 1.02
CA VAL A 18 4.91 8.57 0.35
C VAL A 18 4.33 9.91 0.80
N VAL A 19 4.01 10.79 -0.15
CA VAL A 19 3.58 12.17 0.16
C VAL A 19 2.26 12.57 -0.49
N THR A 20 1.77 11.78 -1.44
CA THR A 20 0.47 12.08 -2.07
C THR A 20 -0.65 11.68 -1.10
N PRO A 21 -1.67 12.53 -0.86
CA PRO A 21 -2.74 12.19 0.09
C PRO A 21 -3.48 10.89 -0.25
N ALA A 22 -3.60 10.57 -1.54
CA ALA A 22 -4.22 9.32 -2.00
C ALA A 22 -3.38 8.09 -1.60
N ASP A 23 -2.06 8.13 -1.80
CA ASP A 23 -1.20 7.00 -1.44
C ASP A 23 -0.96 6.90 0.05
N VAL A 24 -0.95 8.01 0.79
CA VAL A 24 -0.92 7.96 2.26
C VAL A 24 -2.15 7.23 2.80
N ARG A 25 -3.35 7.43 2.21
CA ARG A 25 -4.54 6.64 2.57
C ARG A 25 -4.37 5.15 2.22
N HIS A 26 -3.79 4.83 1.07
CA HIS A 26 -3.47 3.44 0.72
C HIS A 26 -2.52 2.81 1.74
N VAL A 27 -1.49 3.54 2.19
CA VAL A 27 -0.55 3.09 3.23
C VAL A 27 -1.27 2.83 4.54
N SER A 28 -2.20 3.71 4.96
CA SER A 28 -3.02 3.48 6.16
C SER A 28 -3.80 2.17 6.08
N VAL A 29 -4.48 1.92 4.96
CA VAL A 29 -5.27 0.68 4.76
C VAL A 29 -4.35 -0.54 4.79
N LEU A 30 -3.27 -0.54 4.00
CA LEU A 30 -2.36 -1.69 3.91
C LEU A 30 -1.63 -1.98 5.22
N LYS A 31 -1.31 -0.95 6.01
CA LYS A 31 -0.74 -1.10 7.35
C LYS A 31 -1.76 -1.71 8.30
N ALA A 32 -3.01 -1.22 8.29
CA ALA A 32 -4.08 -1.73 9.14
C ALA A 32 -4.42 -3.20 8.83
N THR A 33 -4.29 -3.62 7.56
CA THR A 33 -4.48 -5.02 7.14
C THR A 33 -3.22 -5.88 7.28
N GLY A 34 -2.11 -5.33 7.80
CA GLY A 34 -0.87 -6.08 8.02
C GLY A 34 -0.13 -6.48 6.74
N LEU A 35 -0.41 -5.87 5.59
CA LEU A 35 0.24 -6.20 4.31
C LEU A 35 1.59 -5.47 4.13
N ILE A 36 1.81 -4.39 4.89
CA ILE A 36 3.07 -3.65 4.92
C ILE A 36 3.41 -3.23 6.34
N GLU A 37 4.70 -3.00 6.58
CA GLU A 37 5.14 -2.20 7.71
C GLU A 37 5.40 -0.77 7.25
N ALA A 38 4.82 0.21 7.95
CA ALA A 38 4.97 1.61 7.62
C ALA A 38 4.87 2.51 8.86
N GLU A 39 5.46 3.70 8.75
CA GLU A 39 5.23 4.83 9.67
C GLU A 39 4.35 5.85 8.96
N ILE A 40 3.39 6.43 9.67
CA ILE A 40 2.48 7.44 9.13
C ILE A 40 2.62 8.66 10.01
N ALA A 41 2.94 9.82 9.43
CA ALA A 41 3.08 11.03 10.21
C ALA A 41 1.75 11.39 10.91
N PRO A 42 1.80 11.98 12.11
CA PRO A 42 0.62 12.38 12.84
C PRO A 42 -0.34 13.21 11.98
N ALA A 43 -1.62 12.89 12.10
CA ALA A 43 -2.73 13.55 11.46
C ALA A 43 -3.18 14.79 12.25
N LEU A 44 -2.27 15.51 12.91
CA LEU A 44 -2.61 16.65 13.77
C LEU A 44 -1.94 17.91 13.21
N ASP A 45 -2.67 19.03 13.18
CA ASP A 45 -2.05 20.33 13.01
C ASP A 45 -1.59 20.94 14.35
N GLY A 46 -0.86 22.06 14.29
CA GLY A 46 -0.38 22.76 15.49
C GLY A 46 -1.48 23.29 16.41
N SER A 47 -2.76 23.18 16.03
CA SER A 47 -3.92 23.49 16.87
C SER A 47 -4.62 22.25 17.44
N GLY A 48 -4.05 21.05 17.24
CA GLY A 48 -4.61 19.77 17.69
C GLY A 48 -5.81 19.29 16.88
N LYS A 49 -6.13 19.93 15.75
CA LYS A 49 -7.22 19.49 14.88
C LYS A 49 -6.76 18.34 13.98
N TYR A 50 -7.61 17.33 13.84
CA TYR A 50 -7.37 16.23 12.92
C TYR A 50 -7.32 16.74 11.47
N LYS A 51 -6.20 16.47 10.78
CA LYS A 51 -6.00 16.68 9.35
C LYS A 51 -5.45 15.41 8.72
N ASN A 52 -5.63 15.24 7.41
CA ASN A 52 -5.04 14.11 6.70
C ASN A 52 -3.52 14.03 6.97
N ALA A 53 -3.03 12.84 7.29
CA ALA A 53 -1.60 12.57 7.40
C ALA A 53 -0.90 13.03 6.12
N ARG A 54 0.16 13.84 6.27
CA ARG A 54 0.84 14.49 5.13
C ARG A 54 1.85 13.60 4.45
N ASN A 55 2.36 12.59 5.15
CA ASN A 55 3.30 11.64 4.59
C ASN A 55 3.28 10.32 5.36
N ALA A 56 3.88 9.30 4.74
CA ALA A 56 4.18 8.03 5.33
C ALA A 56 5.52 7.49 4.81
N ILE A 57 6.12 6.56 5.54
CA ILE A 57 7.33 5.83 5.14
C ILE A 57 6.97 4.35 5.14
N VAL A 58 6.98 3.72 3.98
CA VAL A 58 6.85 2.26 3.86
C VAL A 58 8.23 1.64 4.09
N LYS A 59 8.35 0.77 5.09
CA LYS A 59 9.62 0.12 5.47
C LYS A 59 9.84 -1.18 4.72
N ARG A 60 8.82 -2.04 4.67
CA ARG A 60 8.85 -3.33 3.98
C ARG A 60 7.46 -3.83 3.64
N ILE A 61 7.38 -4.76 2.70
CA ILE A 61 6.20 -5.60 2.47
C ILE A 61 6.28 -6.78 3.46
N THR A 62 5.16 -7.17 4.06
CA THR A 62 5.11 -8.32 4.98
C THR A 62 5.04 -9.65 4.22
N LYS A 63 5.10 -10.78 4.93
CA LYS A 63 4.93 -12.10 4.30
C LYS A 63 3.52 -12.23 3.72
N GLU A 64 2.53 -11.71 4.44
CA GLU A 64 1.12 -11.65 4.08
C GLU A 64 0.92 -10.73 2.87
N GLY A 65 1.60 -9.57 2.84
CA GLY A 65 1.63 -8.69 1.68
C GLY A 65 2.19 -9.36 0.42
N MET A 66 3.26 -10.13 0.55
CA MET A 66 3.83 -10.89 -0.58
C MET A 66 2.90 -12.03 -1.02
N ALA A 67 2.25 -12.73 -0.09
CA ALA A 67 1.25 -13.75 -0.40
C ALA A 67 0.07 -13.15 -1.18
N GLU A 68 -0.39 -11.96 -0.77
CA GLU A 68 -1.47 -11.24 -1.45
C GLU A 68 -1.09 -10.83 -2.87
N ILE A 69 0.12 -10.29 -3.08
CA ILE A 69 0.64 -9.97 -4.42
C ILE A 69 0.64 -11.22 -5.32
N ASN A 70 1.07 -12.36 -4.79
CA ASN A 70 1.11 -13.61 -5.55
C ASN A 70 -0.32 -14.08 -5.91
N ARG A 71 -1.27 -13.98 -4.97
CA ARG A 71 -2.70 -14.29 -5.23
C ARG A 71 -3.24 -13.47 -6.40
N MET A 72 -3.07 -12.15 -6.34
CA MET A 72 -3.53 -11.23 -7.38
C MET A 72 -2.94 -11.56 -8.76
N ARG A 73 -1.63 -11.87 -8.83
CA ARG A 73 -0.97 -12.25 -10.10
C ARG A 73 -1.57 -13.52 -10.71
N THR A 74 -1.93 -14.50 -9.88
CA THR A 74 -2.55 -15.74 -10.36
C THR A 74 -3.97 -15.49 -10.86
N GLU A 75 -4.76 -14.65 -10.18
CA GLU A 75 -6.09 -14.25 -10.59
C GLU A 75 -6.07 -13.46 -11.91
N GLU A 76 -5.15 -12.49 -12.04
CA GLU A 76 -4.96 -11.75 -13.30
C GLU A 76 -4.64 -12.70 -14.46
N SER A 77 -3.76 -13.68 -14.24
CA SER A 77 -3.38 -14.66 -15.25
C SER A 77 -4.55 -15.55 -15.67
N ARG A 78 -5.34 -16.03 -14.70
CA ARG A 78 -6.57 -16.81 -14.96
C ARG A 78 -7.58 -16.00 -15.76
N SER A 79 -7.78 -14.73 -15.41
CA SER A 79 -8.71 -13.85 -16.13
C SER A 79 -8.29 -13.60 -17.58
N LYS A 80 -6.98 -13.48 -17.85
CA LYS A 80 -6.45 -13.31 -19.21
C LYS A 80 -6.62 -14.57 -20.05
N LEU A 81 -6.43 -15.75 -19.47
CA LEU A 81 -6.66 -17.02 -20.16
C LEU A 81 -8.15 -17.21 -20.53
N ALA A 82 -9.06 -16.94 -19.58
CA ALA A 82 -10.50 -17.08 -19.81
C ALA A 82 -11.05 -16.15 -20.91
N ARG A 83 -10.40 -15.00 -21.16
CA ARG A 83 -10.77 -14.07 -22.25
C ARG A 83 -10.23 -14.48 -23.63
N ARG A 84 -9.35 -15.47 -23.69
CA ARG A 84 -8.73 -15.97 -24.94
C ARG A 84 -9.37 -17.24 -25.46
N LEU A 85 -10.26 -17.85 -24.67
CA LEU A 85 -11.09 -19.00 -25.01
C LEU A 85 -12.48 -18.48 -25.43
#